data_AF-A0A2V5LR99-F1
#
_entry.id   AF-A0A2V5LR99-F1
#
_cell.length_a   1.000
_cell.length_b   1.000
_cell.length_c   1.000
_cell.angle_alpha   90.00
_cell.angle_beta   90.00
_cell.angle_gamma   90.00
#
_symmetry.space_group_name_H-M   'P 1'
#
loop_
_entity.id
_entity.type
_entity.pdbx_description
1 polymer ?
#
loop_
_entity_poly.entity_id
_entity_poly.type
_entity_poly.pdbx_seq_one_letter_code
_entity_poly.pdbx_strand_id
1 'polypeptide(L)'
;MNVWHFFNLRLLADITLWRFGYFDTEKNRWSINEERLYMLNRNMFGRIWWRGYILGPELASQLSEDETVQILERPSLYAYPSFAKAVGTRYLTSPSKIRATRVLRDASKRFTRRMAVLSVFIMQESQLTHFVDEVFNEAESAMLTTLRDS
;
A
#
# COMPACT_ATOMS: atom_id res chain seq x y z
N MET A 1 -11.85 -22.01 -7.05
CA MET A 1 -11.88 -21.35 -5.73
C MET A 1 -10.49 -20.77 -5.48
N ASN A 2 -10.37 -19.47 -5.21
CA ASN A 2 -9.07 -18.85 -4.93
C ASN A 2 -8.58 -19.33 -3.55
N VAL A 3 -7.27 -19.56 -3.37
CA VAL A 3 -6.67 -19.93 -2.08
C VAL A 3 -7.15 -19.00 -0.96
N TRP A 4 -7.28 -17.70 -1.24
CA TRP A 4 -7.73 -16.72 -0.25
C TRP A 4 -9.19 -16.88 0.17
N HIS A 5 -10.06 -17.36 -0.72
CA HIS A 5 -11.47 -17.67 -0.37
C HIS A 5 -11.54 -18.84 0.60
N PHE A 6 -10.67 -19.84 0.43
CA PHE A 6 -10.61 -20.97 1.36
C PHE A 6 -10.20 -20.51 2.76
N PHE A 7 -9.22 -19.61 2.87
CA PHE A 7 -8.84 -19.01 4.15
C PHE A 7 -10.00 -18.24 4.79
N ASN A 8 -10.66 -17.34 4.04
CA ASN A 8 -11.76 -16.52 4.55
C ASN A 8 -13.00 -17.32 4.97
N LEU A 9 -13.32 -18.43 4.27
CA LEU A 9 -14.58 -19.15 4.44
C LEU A 9 -14.47 -20.45 5.23
N ARG A 10 -13.30 -21.09 5.22
CA ARG A 10 -13.12 -22.45 5.75
C ARG A 10 -12.09 -22.51 6.88
N LEU A 11 -10.91 -21.95 6.65
CA LEU A 11 -9.78 -22.16 7.56
C LEU A 11 -9.78 -21.16 8.73
N LEU A 12 -10.04 -19.87 8.45
CA LEU A 12 -9.93 -18.77 9.42
C LEU A 12 -11.17 -17.85 9.31
N ALA A 13 -12.35 -18.46 9.24
CA ALA A 13 -13.62 -17.75 9.10
C ALA A 13 -13.96 -16.93 10.36
N ASP A 14 -13.60 -17.46 11.53
CA ASP A 14 -13.67 -16.80 12.83
C ASP A 14 -12.85 -15.51 12.89
N ILE A 15 -11.59 -15.53 12.42
CA ILE A 15 -10.73 -14.33 12.37
C ILE A 15 -11.31 -13.28 11.40
N THR A 16 -11.80 -13.75 10.25
CA THR A 16 -12.41 -12.87 9.25
C THR A 16 -13.67 -12.19 9.79
N LEU A 17 -14.50 -12.95 10.52
CA LEU A 17 -15.70 -12.44 11.19
C LEU A 17 -15.36 -11.51 12.36
N TRP A 18 -14.32 -11.80 13.14
CA TRP A 18 -13.86 -10.91 14.22
C TRP A 18 -13.42 -9.55 13.69
N ARG A 19 -12.70 -9.50 12.55
CA ARG A 19 -12.17 -8.25 12.00
C ARG A 19 -13.20 -7.39 11.27
N PHE A 20 -14.10 -8.00 10.49
CA PHE A 20 -15.04 -7.27 9.61
C PHE A 20 -16.51 -7.53 9.90
N GLY A 21 -16.80 -8.47 10.78
CA GLY A 21 -18.15 -8.75 11.20
C GLY A 21 -18.71 -7.63 12.06
N TYR A 22 -20.02 -7.54 12.07
CA TYR A 22 -20.78 -6.70 12.97
C TYR A 22 -21.93 -7.50 13.55
N PHE A 23 -22.39 -7.12 14.73
CA PHE A 23 -23.56 -7.74 15.33
C PHE A 23 -24.82 -7.12 14.72
N ASP A 24 -25.61 -7.93 14.01
CA ASP A 24 -26.92 -7.52 13.48
C ASP A 24 -27.96 -7.71 14.59
N THR A 25 -28.36 -6.61 15.22
CA THR A 25 -29.31 -6.59 16.35
C THR A 25 -30.69 -7.07 15.95
N GLU A 26 -31.12 -6.85 14.70
CA GLU A 26 -32.45 -7.26 14.22
C GLU A 26 -32.52 -8.79 14.05
N LYS A 27 -31.43 -9.39 13.57
CA LYS A 27 -31.33 -10.84 13.35
C LYS A 27 -30.71 -11.60 14.52
N ASN A 28 -30.33 -10.88 15.58
CA ASN A 28 -29.65 -11.40 16.78
C ASN A 28 -28.47 -12.34 16.43
N ARG A 29 -27.66 -11.96 15.43
CA ARG A 29 -26.54 -12.77 14.94
C ARG A 29 -25.40 -11.92 14.40
N TRP A 30 -24.20 -12.47 14.42
CA TRP A 30 -23.06 -11.89 13.70
C TRP A 30 -23.28 -11.98 12.18
N SER A 31 -23.07 -10.88 11.49
CA SER A 31 -23.16 -10.78 10.03
C SER A 31 -21.88 -10.13 9.48
N ILE A 32 -21.57 -10.43 8.22
CA ILE A 32 -20.41 -9.87 7.51
C ILE A 32 -20.84 -9.50 6.10
N ASN A 33 -20.28 -8.41 5.57
CA ASN A 33 -20.51 -8.03 4.18
C ASN A 33 -19.89 -9.10 3.25
N GLU A 34 -20.70 -9.68 2.37
CA GLU A 34 -20.30 -10.73 1.43
C GLU A 34 -19.12 -10.33 0.54
N GLU A 35 -18.97 -9.04 0.22
CA GLU A 35 -17.83 -8.54 -0.54
C GLU A 35 -16.49 -8.82 0.16
N ARG A 36 -16.46 -8.81 1.50
CA ARG A 36 -15.26 -9.11 2.29
C ARG A 36 -14.89 -10.59 2.26
N LEU A 37 -15.86 -11.46 1.98
CA LEU A 37 -15.65 -12.89 1.86
C LEU A 37 -15.16 -13.26 0.46
N TYR A 38 -15.78 -12.69 -0.58
CA TYR A 38 -15.63 -13.17 -1.97
C TYR A 38 -14.82 -12.26 -2.91
N MET A 39 -14.63 -10.97 -2.64
CA MET A 39 -13.90 -10.11 -3.59
C MET A 39 -12.38 -10.24 -3.46
N LEU A 40 -11.70 -10.55 -4.58
CA LEU A 40 -10.24 -10.73 -4.64
C LEU A 40 -9.45 -9.49 -4.20
N ASN A 41 -9.92 -8.29 -4.54
CA ASN A 41 -9.28 -7.02 -4.19
C ASN A 41 -9.51 -6.61 -2.72
N ARG A 42 -10.44 -7.28 -2.02
CA ARG A 42 -10.80 -6.99 -0.63
C ARG A 42 -10.53 -8.17 0.30
N ASN A 43 -9.80 -9.19 -0.17
CA ASN A 43 -9.44 -10.32 0.67
C ASN A 43 -8.44 -9.91 1.75
N MET A 44 -8.69 -10.32 2.99
CA MET A 44 -7.85 -9.92 4.12
C MET A 44 -6.48 -10.60 4.05
N PHE A 45 -6.49 -11.94 4.00
CA PHE A 45 -5.27 -12.73 4.04
C PHE A 45 -4.42 -12.54 2.80
N GLY A 46 -5.03 -12.39 1.62
CA GLY A 46 -4.28 -12.10 0.39
C GLY A 46 -3.59 -10.73 0.44
N ARG A 47 -4.25 -9.68 0.96
CA ARG A 47 -3.62 -8.36 1.14
C ARG A 47 -2.48 -8.39 2.17
N ILE A 48 -2.68 -9.08 3.30
CA ILE A 48 -1.64 -9.24 4.33
C ILE A 48 -0.44 -10.02 3.76
N TRP A 49 -0.69 -11.12 3.06
CA TRP A 49 0.35 -11.92 2.42
C TRP A 49 1.10 -11.11 1.36
N TRP A 50 0.38 -10.43 0.47
CA TRP A 50 0.98 -9.61 -0.58
C TRP A 50 1.85 -8.48 -0.02
N ARG A 51 1.38 -7.83 1.04
CA ARG A 51 2.14 -6.83 1.78
C ARG A 51 3.45 -7.40 2.31
N GLY A 52 3.41 -8.52 3.01
CA GLY A 52 4.61 -9.16 3.55
C GLY A 52 5.56 -9.62 2.45
N TYR A 53 5.01 -10.16 1.35
CA TYR A 53 5.79 -10.62 0.21
C TYR A 53 6.53 -9.49 -0.51
N ILE A 54 5.85 -8.37 -0.80
CA ILE A 54 6.43 -7.24 -1.53
C ILE A 54 7.39 -6.43 -0.65
N LEU A 55 6.97 -6.07 0.57
CA LEU A 55 7.72 -5.13 1.41
C LEU A 55 8.73 -5.84 2.32
N GLY A 56 8.56 -7.14 2.59
CA GLY A 56 9.25 -7.83 3.66
C GLY A 56 8.63 -7.54 5.03
N PRO A 57 8.76 -8.45 6.01
CA PRO A 57 8.08 -8.34 7.30
C PRO A 57 8.48 -7.10 8.10
N GLU A 58 9.75 -6.66 8.03
CA GLU A 58 10.28 -5.54 8.82
C GLU A 58 9.73 -4.19 8.36
N LEU A 59 9.67 -3.97 7.04
CA LEU A 59 9.10 -2.76 6.47
C LEU A 59 7.57 -2.79 6.54
N ALA A 60 6.99 -3.96 6.29
CA ALA A 60 5.55 -4.16 6.43
C ALA A 60 5.10 -3.82 7.85
N SER A 61 5.77 -4.23 8.93
CA SER A 61 5.30 -3.97 10.30
C SER A 61 5.27 -2.49 10.71
N GLN A 62 5.98 -1.62 9.99
CA GLN A 62 6.08 -0.19 10.32
C GLN A 62 5.01 0.67 9.65
N LEU A 63 4.39 0.16 8.59
CA LEU A 63 3.34 0.87 7.85
C LEU A 63 1.95 0.59 8.45
N SER A 64 1.00 1.49 8.31
CA SER A 64 -0.41 1.21 8.59
C SER A 64 -1.07 0.45 7.43
N GLU A 65 -2.31 -0.02 7.60
CA GLU A 65 -3.07 -0.61 6.49
C GLU A 65 -3.28 0.42 5.38
N ASP A 66 -3.69 1.64 5.72
CA ASP A 66 -3.94 2.71 4.73
C ASP A 66 -2.65 3.14 4.00
N GLU A 67 -1.53 3.21 4.71
CA GLU A 67 -0.22 3.54 4.13
C GLU A 67 0.22 2.46 3.15
N THR A 68 0.06 1.19 3.55
CA THR A 68 0.33 0.05 2.68
C THR A 68 -0.55 0.08 1.44
N VAL A 69 -1.82 0.42 1.59
CA VAL A 69 -2.77 0.53 0.47
C VAL A 69 -2.34 1.61 -0.52
N GLN A 70 -1.92 2.77 -0.04
CA GLN A 70 -1.45 3.83 -0.92
C GLN A 70 -0.21 3.41 -1.74
N ILE A 71 0.66 2.58 -1.16
CA ILE A 71 1.85 2.05 -1.83
C ILE A 71 1.51 0.83 -2.69
N LEU A 72 0.60 -0.06 -2.31
CA LEU A 72 0.42 -1.36 -3.00
C LEU A 72 -0.79 -1.43 -3.93
N GLU A 73 -1.82 -0.59 -3.76
CA GLU A 73 -3.01 -0.58 -4.63
C GLU A 73 -2.83 0.18 -5.94
N ARG A 74 -1.59 0.48 -6.33
CA ARG A 74 -1.25 0.81 -7.72
C ARG A 74 -0.37 -0.30 -8.29
N PRO A 75 -0.95 -1.46 -8.66
CA PRO A 75 -0.18 -2.62 -9.08
C PRO A 75 0.72 -2.33 -10.28
N SER A 76 0.27 -1.49 -11.21
CA SER A 76 1.07 -1.06 -12.36
C SER A 76 2.34 -0.28 -11.97
N LEU A 77 2.35 0.34 -10.79
CA LEU A 77 3.45 1.17 -10.32
C LEU A 77 4.37 0.43 -9.34
N TYR A 78 3.80 -0.41 -8.47
CA TYR A 78 4.53 -1.00 -7.34
C TYR A 78 4.54 -2.53 -7.33
N ALA A 79 4.24 -3.19 -8.46
CA ALA A 79 4.40 -4.64 -8.59
C ALA A 79 5.85 -5.11 -8.50
N TYR A 80 6.84 -4.21 -8.60
CA TYR A 80 8.24 -4.54 -8.45
C TYR A 80 8.69 -4.41 -6.98
N PRO A 81 9.08 -5.51 -6.30
CA PRO A 81 9.36 -5.48 -4.86
C PRO A 81 10.44 -4.49 -4.45
N SER A 82 11.55 -4.43 -5.19
CA SER A 82 12.66 -3.52 -4.86
C SER A 82 12.21 -2.07 -4.88
N PHE A 83 11.44 -1.67 -5.90
CA PHE A 83 10.86 -0.33 -6.02
C PHE A 83 9.88 -0.02 -4.88
N ALA A 84 8.94 -0.93 -4.60
CA ALA A 84 7.99 -0.76 -3.51
C ALA A 84 8.69 -0.62 -2.14
N LYS A 85 9.76 -1.39 -1.91
CA LYS A 85 10.59 -1.29 -0.70
C LYS A 85 11.29 0.06 -0.61
N ALA A 86 11.96 0.52 -1.67
CA ALA A 86 12.63 1.82 -1.67
C ALA A 86 11.65 2.97 -1.38
N VAL A 87 10.45 2.92 -1.98
CA VAL A 87 9.38 3.89 -1.74
C VAL A 87 8.87 3.83 -0.30
N GLY A 88 8.63 2.63 0.24
CA GLY A 88 8.22 2.46 1.63
C GLY A 88 9.27 2.93 2.63
N THR A 89 10.55 2.62 2.38
CA THR A 89 11.67 3.09 3.20
C THR A 89 11.74 4.61 3.21
N ARG A 90 11.70 5.25 2.03
CA ARG A 90 11.71 6.72 1.96
C ARG A 90 10.47 7.33 2.61
N TYR A 91 9.30 6.73 2.44
CA TYR A 91 8.06 7.17 3.09
C TYR A 91 8.21 7.27 4.62
N LEU A 92 8.83 6.27 5.24
CA LEU A 92 9.02 6.20 6.69
C LEU A 92 10.02 7.23 7.25
N THR A 93 10.91 7.78 6.41
CA THR A 93 11.83 8.85 6.85
C THR A 93 11.13 10.20 7.06
N SER A 94 9.88 10.35 6.62
CA SER A 94 9.16 11.60 6.74
C SER A 94 8.70 11.85 8.19
N PRO A 95 8.94 13.05 8.76
CA PRO A 95 8.61 13.35 10.16
C PRO A 95 7.11 13.50 10.42
N SER A 96 6.27 13.59 9.38
CA SER A 96 4.82 13.75 9.51
C SER A 96 4.10 12.84 8.54
N LYS A 97 3.24 11.95 9.06
CA LYS A 97 2.43 11.01 8.25
C LYS A 97 1.48 11.73 7.30
N ILE A 98 0.89 12.85 7.73
CA ILE A 98 0.00 13.65 6.87
C ILE A 98 0.79 14.23 5.70
N ARG A 99 1.97 14.79 5.97
CA ARG A 99 2.87 15.28 4.92
C ARG A 99 3.34 14.15 4.02
N ALA A 100 3.78 13.02 4.58
CA ALA A 100 4.25 11.84 3.86
C ALA A 100 3.19 11.33 2.88
N THR A 101 1.92 11.24 3.32
CA THR A 101 0.79 10.84 2.48
C THR A 101 0.56 11.77 1.30
N ARG A 102 0.61 13.10 1.56
CA ARG A 102 0.47 14.11 0.50
C ARG A 102 1.63 14.02 -0.50
N VAL A 103 2.87 13.95 0.01
CA VAL A 103 4.09 13.83 -0.80
C VAL A 103 4.04 12.55 -1.64
N LEU A 104 3.72 11.40 -1.04
CA LEU A 104 3.60 10.12 -1.73
C LEU A 104 2.58 10.19 -2.87
N ARG A 105 1.45 10.88 -2.66
CA ARG A 105 0.44 11.04 -3.72
C ARG A 105 0.95 11.86 -4.91
N ASP A 106 1.74 12.90 -4.66
CA ASP A 106 2.38 13.70 -5.73
C ASP A 106 3.52 12.93 -6.40
N ALA A 107 4.43 12.36 -5.60
CA ALA A 107 5.52 11.50 -6.03
C ALA A 107 5.02 10.35 -6.92
N SER A 108 3.89 9.72 -6.55
CA SER A 108 3.28 8.66 -7.36
C SER A 108 2.93 9.11 -8.78
N LYS A 109 2.46 10.35 -8.97
CA LYS A 109 2.18 10.89 -10.31
C LYS A 109 3.47 11.08 -11.10
N ARG A 110 4.52 11.55 -10.43
CA ARG A 110 5.86 11.75 -11.02
C ARG A 110 6.50 10.42 -11.41
N PHE A 111 6.39 9.40 -10.55
CA PHE A 111 6.83 8.04 -10.86
C PHE A 111 6.16 7.53 -12.12
N THR A 112 4.83 7.62 -12.23
CA THR A 112 4.12 7.20 -13.46
C THR A 112 4.65 7.90 -14.71
N ARG A 113 4.93 9.20 -14.65
CA ARG A 113 5.46 9.97 -15.79
C ARG A 113 6.89 9.55 -16.15
N ARG A 114 7.77 9.42 -15.15
CA ARG A 114 9.18 9.05 -15.36
C ARG A 114 9.32 7.60 -15.81
N MET A 115 8.52 6.69 -15.25
CA MET A 115 8.51 5.28 -15.61
C MET A 115 7.93 4.99 -17.00
N ALA A 116 7.32 5.98 -17.66
CA ALA A 116 6.92 5.85 -19.07
C ALA A 116 8.13 5.80 -20.02
N VAL A 117 9.28 6.32 -19.59
CA VAL A 117 10.52 6.39 -20.40
C VAL A 117 11.73 5.74 -19.70
N LEU A 118 11.64 5.49 -18.39
CA LEU A 118 12.66 4.82 -17.59
C LEU A 118 12.16 3.48 -17.06
N SER A 119 12.98 2.44 -17.15
CA SER A 119 12.67 1.14 -16.57
C SER A 119 13.32 1.01 -15.18
N VAL A 120 12.51 0.93 -14.13
CA VAL A 120 12.99 0.64 -12.76
C VAL A 120 13.46 -0.81 -12.59
N PHE A 121 13.09 -1.70 -13.53
CA PHE A 121 13.42 -3.13 -13.47
C PHE A 121 14.89 -3.44 -13.74
N ILE A 122 15.61 -2.52 -14.40
CA ILE A 122 17.04 -2.65 -14.70
C ILE A 122 17.92 -1.83 -13.74
N MET A 123 17.31 -1.05 -12.84
CA MET A 123 18.04 -0.22 -11.89
C MET A 123 18.63 -1.09 -10.77
N GLN A 124 19.88 -0.80 -10.41
CA GLN A 124 20.49 -1.30 -9.19
C GLN A 124 19.85 -0.63 -7.96
N GLU A 125 20.02 -1.24 -6.79
CA GLU A 125 19.43 -0.75 -5.54
C GLU A 125 19.81 0.71 -5.21
N SER A 126 21.06 1.10 -5.45
CA SER A 126 21.52 2.49 -5.26
C SER A 126 20.85 3.46 -6.23
N GLN A 127 20.72 3.08 -7.51
CA GLN A 127 20.07 3.89 -8.54
C GLN A 127 18.58 4.06 -8.25
N LEU A 128 17.94 2.98 -7.79
CA LEU A 128 16.53 2.96 -7.41
C LEU A 128 16.28 3.85 -6.19
N THR A 129 17.15 3.78 -5.20
CA THR A 129 17.10 4.65 -4.01
C THR A 129 17.24 6.11 -4.41
N HIS A 130 18.25 6.44 -5.21
CA HIS A 130 18.46 7.80 -5.74
C HIS A 130 17.24 8.29 -6.54
N PHE A 131 16.69 7.45 -7.42
CA PHE A 131 15.49 7.76 -8.20
C PHE A 131 14.28 8.08 -7.32
N VAL A 132 14.05 7.28 -6.27
CA VAL A 132 12.98 7.52 -5.30
C VAL A 132 13.20 8.82 -4.53
N ASP A 133 14.41 9.04 -4.03
CA ASP A 133 14.76 10.24 -3.27
C ASP A 133 14.57 11.51 -4.09
N GLU A 134 15.06 11.51 -5.33
CA GLU A 134 14.92 12.64 -6.25
C GLU A 134 13.44 13.00 -6.44
N VAL A 135 12.58 12.01 -6.72
CA VAL A 135 11.14 12.25 -6.93
C VAL A 135 10.44 12.71 -5.65
N PHE A 136 10.80 12.18 -4.49
CA PHE A 136 10.25 12.64 -3.20
C PHE A 136 10.68 14.08 -2.90
N ASN A 137 11.94 14.43 -3.13
CA ASN A 137 12.48 15.76 -2.89
C ASN A 137 11.82 16.81 -3.81
N GLU A 138 11.57 16.46 -5.07
CA GLU A 138 10.81 17.33 -5.98
C GLU A 138 9.36 17.53 -5.53
N ALA A 139 8.70 16.45 -5.08
CA ALA A 139 7.33 16.50 -4.58
C ALA A 139 7.24 17.37 -3.31
N GLU A 140 8.20 17.24 -2.40
CA GLU A 140 8.31 18.08 -1.20
C GLU A 140 8.54 19.55 -1.57
N SER A 141 9.44 19.82 -2.52
CA SER A 141 9.74 21.18 -2.99
C SER A 141 8.52 21.86 -3.61
N ALA A 142 7.77 21.14 -4.46
CA ALA A 142 6.56 21.66 -5.07
C ALA A 142 5.46 22.00 -4.04
N MET A 143 5.38 21.25 -2.94
CA MET A 143 4.43 21.55 -1.86
C MET A 143 4.79 22.81 -1.09
N LEU A 144 6.10 23.08 -0.89
CA LEU A 144 6.55 24.30 -0.23
C LEU A 144 6.24 25.55 -1.06
N THR A 145 6.41 25.47 -2.39
CA THR A 145 6.03 26.57 -3.29
C THR A 145 4.53 26.84 -3.24
N THR A 146 3.70 25.79 -3.27
CA THR A 146 2.23 25.93 -3.23
C THR A 146 1.72 26.58 -1.93
N LEU A 147 2.40 26.36 -0.80
CA LEU A 147 2.05 26.99 0.49
C LEU A 147 2.49 28.45 0.60
N ARG A 148 3.42 28.90 -0.25
CA ARG A 148 3.92 30.28 -0.26
C ARG A 148 3.03 31.21 -1.09
N ASP A 149 2.29 30.65 -2.05
CA ASP A 149 1.43 31.39 -2.98
C ASP A 149 -0.05 31.42 -2.52
N SER A 150 -0.36 30.89 -1.33
CA SER A 150 -1.69 30.82 -0.70
C SER A 150 -1.74 31.58 0.61
#